data_AF-A0A661NIY0-F1
#
_entry.id   AF-A0A661NIY0-F1
#
_cell.length_a   1.000
_cell.length_b   1.000
_cell.length_c   1.000
_cell.angle_alpha   90.00
_cell.angle_beta   90.00
_cell.angle_gamma   90.00
#
_symmetry.space_group_name_H-M   'P 1'
#
loop_
_entity.id
_entity.type
_entity.pdbx_description
1 polymer ?
#
loop_
_entity_poly.entity_id
_entity_poly.type
_entity_poly.pdbx_seq_one_letter_code
_entity_poly.pdbx_strand_id
1 'polypeptide(L)'
;MATGANGDREEDREIPPHDRWRHARAAFVLFHFAAVLLLSVPASSAMRDISAWRAPHAQRDLAAWAARANALGIDVTQPEFERALWDFAGSYLETRAIVIRPFALYAHYSGALQGWSMFASPQTEPVWLTIDVTDGEAYRTVYRERSAEHAWMRRELDHNRVRKLEGRLGRGAYDDHYRGLVEWLAVRAARDFPDAVRLRARVERRRTPEPFDDAETDYLDARWERELVVDLGALR
;
A
#
# COMPACT_ATOMS: atom_id res chain seq x y z
N MET A 1 45.16 -10.35 -72.05
CA MET A 1 43.82 -9.89 -72.46
C MET A 1 42.82 -10.71 -71.66
N ALA A 2 41.94 -10.21 -70.79
CA ALA A 2 41.44 -8.89 -70.43
C ALA A 2 41.12 -8.95 -68.91
N THR A 3 41.57 -8.02 -68.05
CA THR A 3 40.86 -6.79 -67.63
C THR A 3 39.34 -6.94 -67.53
N GLY A 4 38.85 -7.33 -66.36
CA GLY A 4 37.45 -7.20 -65.94
C GLY A 4 37.42 -6.54 -64.56
N ALA A 5 37.45 -5.21 -64.55
CA ALA A 5 37.37 -4.39 -63.35
C ALA A 5 35.99 -4.58 -62.70
N ASN A 6 35.97 -5.21 -61.54
CA ASN A 6 34.85 -5.14 -60.62
C ASN A 6 34.88 -3.73 -60.01
N GLY A 7 34.35 -2.77 -60.76
CA GLY A 7 34.18 -1.40 -60.30
C GLY A 7 33.14 -1.40 -59.19
N ASP A 8 33.63 -1.17 -57.97
CA ASP A 8 32.88 -0.70 -56.83
C ASP A 8 31.93 0.42 -57.28
N ARG A 9 30.64 0.10 -57.42
CA ARG A 9 29.60 1.11 -57.29
C ARG A 9 29.28 1.17 -55.81
N GLU A 10 30.08 1.94 -55.08
CA GLU A 10 29.60 2.66 -53.90
C GLU A 10 28.39 3.47 -54.38
N GLU A 11 27.22 2.86 -54.33
CA GLU A 11 25.96 3.56 -54.36
C GLU A 11 26.02 4.55 -53.20
N ASP A 12 26.18 5.83 -53.55
CA ASP A 12 25.80 6.98 -52.75
C ASP A 12 24.37 6.74 -52.24
N ARG A 13 24.25 6.00 -51.14
CA ARG A 13 23.04 5.99 -50.33
C ARG A 13 23.01 7.35 -49.68
N GLU A 14 22.46 8.32 -50.41
CA GLU A 14 21.94 9.56 -49.84
C GLU A 14 21.18 9.15 -48.58
N ILE A 15 21.78 9.39 -47.42
CA ILE A 15 21.11 9.19 -46.14
C ILE A 15 19.93 10.16 -46.21
N PRO A 16 18.68 9.67 -46.26
CA PRO A 16 17.51 10.55 -46.30
C PRO A 16 17.56 11.51 -45.11
N PRO A 17 16.84 12.65 -45.10
CA PRO A 17 16.84 13.62 -44.01
C PRO A 17 16.23 13.01 -42.71
N HIS A 18 16.96 12.09 -42.09
CA HIS A 18 16.62 11.28 -40.94
C HIS A 18 17.04 11.95 -39.64
N ASP A 19 17.90 12.97 -39.72
CA ASP A 19 18.50 13.58 -38.55
C ASP A 19 17.47 14.39 -37.74
N ARG A 20 16.65 15.20 -38.44
CA ARG A 20 15.56 15.96 -37.81
C ARG A 20 14.54 15.05 -37.10
N TRP A 21 14.21 13.90 -37.70
CA TRP A 21 13.28 12.94 -37.09
C TRP A 21 13.87 12.26 -35.85
N ARG A 22 15.18 11.94 -35.87
CA ARG A 22 15.89 11.42 -34.70
C ARG A 22 15.90 12.43 -33.56
N HIS A 23 16.18 13.70 -33.85
CA HIS A 23 16.14 14.78 -32.86
C HIS A 23 14.74 15.02 -32.31
N ALA A 24 13.71 15.06 -33.17
CA ALA A 24 12.32 15.21 -32.73
C ALA A 24 11.89 14.06 -31.79
N ARG A 25 12.24 12.81 -32.15
CA ARG A 25 11.98 11.65 -31.30
C ARG A 25 12.75 11.72 -29.98
N ALA A 26 14.03 12.08 -30.02
CA ALA A 26 14.84 12.25 -28.82
C ALA A 26 14.24 13.33 -27.90
N ALA A 27 13.82 14.47 -28.45
CA ALA A 27 13.15 15.53 -27.71
C ALA A 27 11.82 15.04 -27.10
N PHE A 28 11.01 14.28 -27.84
CA PHE A 28 9.78 13.69 -27.31
C PHE A 28 10.04 12.68 -26.19
N VAL A 29 11.02 11.79 -26.34
CA VAL A 29 11.38 10.83 -25.30
C VAL A 29 11.89 11.53 -24.05
N LEU A 30 12.73 12.56 -24.20
CA LEU A 30 13.22 13.37 -23.08
C LEU A 30 12.07 14.10 -22.39
N PHE A 31 11.15 14.69 -23.16
CA PHE A 31 9.94 15.33 -22.62
C PHE A 31 9.07 14.32 -21.85
N HIS A 32 8.80 13.15 -22.42
CA HIS A 32 8.02 12.10 -21.77
C HIS A 32 8.67 11.64 -20.47
N PHE A 33 9.98 11.38 -20.50
CA PHE A 33 10.74 10.97 -19.32
C PHE A 33 10.68 12.03 -18.22
N ALA A 34 10.91 13.31 -18.56
CA ALA A 34 10.80 14.41 -17.62
C ALA A 34 9.37 14.55 -17.06
N ALA A 35 8.36 14.42 -17.92
CA ALA A 35 6.96 14.46 -17.50
C ALA A 35 6.64 13.35 -16.51
N VAL A 36 6.96 12.09 -16.84
CA VAL A 36 6.71 10.94 -15.96
C VAL A 36 7.46 11.09 -14.64
N LEU A 37 8.73 11.50 -14.67
CA LEU A 37 9.53 11.71 -13.47
C LEU A 37 8.88 12.75 -12.55
N LEU A 38 8.53 13.93 -13.08
CA LEU A 38 7.95 15.02 -12.31
C LEU A 38 6.53 14.73 -11.82
N LEU A 39 5.73 14.03 -12.63
CA LEU A 39 4.36 13.64 -12.26
C LEU A 39 4.33 12.50 -11.23
N SER A 40 5.37 11.67 -11.18
CA SER A 40 5.53 10.59 -10.19
C SER A 40 6.00 11.07 -8.82
N VAL A 41 6.37 12.35 -8.70
CA VAL A 41 6.71 12.95 -7.41
C VAL A 41 5.45 12.92 -6.52
N PRO A 42 5.49 12.29 -5.32
CA PRO A 42 4.29 12.04 -4.53
C PRO A 42 3.55 13.32 -4.15
N ALA A 43 2.24 13.36 -4.33
CA ALA A 43 1.37 14.37 -3.75
C ALA A 43 0.12 13.67 -3.23
N SER A 44 -0.06 13.69 -1.91
CA SER A 44 -1.27 13.16 -1.29
C SER A 44 -2.04 14.33 -0.70
N SER A 45 -3.37 14.38 -0.91
CA SER A 45 -4.23 15.33 -0.22
C SER A 45 -4.12 15.22 1.30
N ALA A 46 -3.80 14.02 1.81
CA ALA A 46 -3.54 13.78 3.23
C ALA A 46 -2.40 14.63 3.82
N MET A 47 -1.45 15.10 2.99
CA MET A 47 -0.38 16.00 3.45
C MET A 47 -0.90 17.36 3.94
N ARG A 48 -2.12 17.77 3.53
CA ARG A 48 -2.80 19.00 3.95
C ARG A 48 -4.09 18.72 4.72
N ASP A 49 -4.32 17.48 5.13
CA ASP A 49 -5.50 17.11 5.91
C ASP A 49 -5.18 17.15 7.40
N ILE A 50 -5.61 18.19 8.09
CA ILE A 50 -5.35 18.35 9.53
C ILE A 50 -5.93 17.19 10.37
N SER A 51 -7.02 16.56 9.90
CA SER A 51 -7.62 15.43 10.61
C SER A 51 -6.72 14.19 10.54
N ALA A 52 -6.04 13.98 9.40
CA ALA A 52 -5.07 12.90 9.24
C ALA A 52 -3.85 13.10 10.15
N TRP A 53 -3.36 14.34 10.30
CA TRP A 53 -2.24 14.68 11.17
C TRP A 53 -2.57 14.52 12.67
N ARG A 54 -3.82 14.78 13.04
CA ARG A 54 -4.33 14.59 14.41
C ARG A 54 -4.63 13.13 14.75
N ALA A 55 -4.57 12.22 13.79
CA ALA A 55 -4.83 10.82 14.06
C ALA A 55 -3.79 10.25 15.03
N PRO A 56 -4.18 9.37 15.98
CA PRO A 56 -3.26 8.85 17.00
C PRO A 56 -1.99 8.20 16.44
N HIS A 57 -2.09 7.48 15.32
CA HIS A 57 -0.93 6.87 14.67
C HIS A 57 0.02 7.91 14.07
N ALA A 58 -0.51 8.96 13.42
CA ALA A 58 0.31 10.04 12.89
C ALA A 58 1.05 10.79 14.00
N GLN A 59 0.39 11.03 15.14
CA GLN A 59 1.03 11.64 16.31
C GLN A 59 2.14 10.77 16.90
N ARG A 60 1.99 9.44 16.91
CA ARG A 60 3.07 8.52 17.30
C ARG A 60 4.26 8.58 16.34
N ASP A 61 3.98 8.62 15.03
CA ASP A 61 5.04 8.72 14.02
C ASP A 61 5.79 10.05 14.14
N LEU A 62 5.08 11.17 14.31
CA LEU A 62 5.66 12.50 14.54
C LEU A 62 6.53 12.53 15.80
N ALA A 63 6.07 11.94 16.90
CA ALA A 63 6.86 11.81 18.12
C ALA A 63 8.15 11.00 17.89
N ALA A 64 8.06 9.87 17.18
CA ALA A 64 9.21 9.02 16.86
C ALA A 64 10.22 9.74 15.95
N TRP A 65 9.75 10.51 14.97
CA TRP A 65 10.62 11.31 14.10
C TRP A 65 11.27 12.48 14.83
N ALA A 66 10.54 13.18 15.69
CA ALA A 66 11.11 14.21 16.55
C ALA A 66 12.21 13.62 17.46
N ALA A 67 11.97 12.47 18.09
CA ALA A 67 12.99 11.79 18.89
C ALA A 67 14.25 11.43 18.09
N ARG A 68 14.08 10.95 16.84
CA ARG A 68 15.22 10.66 15.94
C ARG A 68 15.98 11.93 15.54
N ALA A 69 15.28 13.04 15.28
CA ALA A 69 15.93 14.32 14.99
C ALA A 69 16.78 14.80 16.17
N ASN A 70 16.26 14.69 17.40
CA ASN A 70 17.01 14.99 18.62
C ASN A 70 18.24 14.08 18.79
N ALA A 71 18.12 12.79 18.47
CA ALA A 71 19.26 11.86 18.49
C ALA A 71 20.37 12.23 17.49
N LEU A 72 20.04 12.98 16.43
CA LEU A 72 20.99 13.52 15.45
C LEU A 72 21.49 14.94 15.81
N GLY A 73 21.13 15.46 16.99
CA GLY A 73 21.54 16.78 17.47
C GLY A 73 20.65 17.94 17.01
N ILE A 74 19.46 17.66 16.46
CA ILE A 74 18.46 18.68 16.12
C ILE A 74 17.49 18.81 17.30
N ASP A 75 17.72 19.80 18.17
CA ASP A 75 16.86 20.08 19.32
C ASP A 75 15.49 20.61 18.86
N VAL A 76 14.47 19.77 18.96
CA VAL A 76 13.11 20.09 18.49
C VAL A 76 12.06 19.33 19.28
N THR A 77 11.00 20.01 19.71
CA THR A 77 9.85 19.35 20.34
C THR A 77 8.93 18.73 19.28
N GLN A 78 8.10 17.75 19.65
CA GLN A 78 7.13 17.16 18.71
C GLN A 78 6.21 18.23 18.05
N PRO A 79 5.63 19.21 18.78
CA PRO A 79 4.78 20.23 18.15
C PRO A 79 5.53 21.16 17.18
N GLU A 80 6.80 21.47 17.47
CA GLU A 80 7.64 22.26 16.57
C GLU A 80 7.98 21.46 15.30
N PHE A 81 8.33 20.18 15.46
CA PHE A 81 8.59 19.28 14.34
C PHE A 81 7.35 19.12 13.45
N GLU A 82 6.16 18.92 14.05
CA GLU A 82 4.88 18.85 13.35
C GLU A 82 4.64 20.12 12.53
N ARG A 83 4.79 21.29 13.14
CA ARG A 83 4.60 22.57 12.44
C ARG A 83 5.57 22.75 11.28
N ALA A 84 6.86 22.47 11.49
CA ALA A 84 7.88 22.59 10.45
C ALA A 84 7.58 21.66 9.27
N LEU A 85 7.17 20.42 9.56
CA LEU A 85 6.79 19.45 8.53
C LEU A 85 5.52 19.87 7.79
N TRP A 86 4.54 20.46 8.49
CA TRP A 86 3.31 20.97 7.89
C TRP A 86 3.60 22.12 6.90
N ASP A 87 4.42 23.08 7.32
CA ASP A 87 4.83 24.22 6.49
C ASP A 87 5.67 23.75 5.29
N PHE A 88 6.56 22.79 5.50
CA PHE A 88 7.34 22.15 4.44
C PHE A 88 6.44 21.43 3.44
N ALA A 89 5.53 20.56 3.91
CA ALA A 89 4.59 19.83 3.06
C ALA A 89 3.75 20.80 2.23
N GLY A 90 3.39 21.94 2.82
CA GLY A 90 2.67 22.98 2.13
C GLY A 90 3.44 23.63 0.99
N SER A 91 4.64 24.12 1.30
CA SER A 91 5.55 24.73 0.32
C SER A 91 5.91 23.76 -0.80
N TYR A 92 6.11 22.49 -0.46
CA TYR A 92 6.38 21.41 -1.40
C TYR A 92 5.23 21.20 -2.39
N LEU A 93 3.98 21.11 -1.91
CA LEU A 93 2.82 20.90 -2.78
C LEU A 93 2.59 22.09 -3.72
N GLU A 94 2.78 23.31 -3.23
CA GLU A 94 2.68 24.54 -4.04
C GLU A 94 3.75 24.58 -5.13
N THR A 95 5.01 24.32 -4.77
CA THR A 95 6.13 24.25 -5.70
C THR A 95 5.87 23.16 -6.75
N ARG A 96 5.45 21.98 -6.32
CA ARG A 96 5.12 20.86 -7.21
C ARG A 96 4.02 21.26 -8.19
N ALA A 97 2.95 21.90 -7.73
CA ALA A 97 1.85 22.33 -8.60
C ALA A 97 2.33 23.27 -9.72
N ILE A 98 3.27 24.17 -9.42
CA ILE A 98 3.90 25.05 -10.42
C ILE A 98 4.75 24.24 -11.40
N VAL A 99 5.62 23.37 -10.89
CA VAL A 99 6.56 22.57 -11.70
C VAL A 99 5.85 21.62 -12.66
N ILE A 100 4.75 20.98 -12.23
CA ILE A 100 4.04 20.00 -13.06
C ILE A 100 3.04 20.64 -14.02
N ARG A 101 2.66 21.92 -13.81
CA ARG A 101 1.65 22.62 -14.61
C ARG A 101 1.89 22.54 -16.13
N PRO A 102 3.11 22.68 -16.66
CA PRO A 102 3.37 22.55 -18.10
C PRO A 102 3.03 21.16 -18.66
N PHE A 103 3.04 20.13 -17.81
CA PHE A 103 2.77 18.74 -18.19
C PHE A 103 1.31 18.34 -17.97
N ALA A 104 0.44 19.22 -17.43
CA ALA A 104 -0.93 18.87 -17.07
C ALA A 104 -1.76 18.36 -18.26
N LEU A 105 -1.65 19.04 -19.41
CA LEU A 105 -2.36 18.64 -20.63
C LEU A 105 -1.85 17.29 -21.15
N TYR A 106 -0.53 17.11 -21.14
CA TYR A 106 0.10 15.86 -21.54
C TYR A 106 -0.33 14.70 -20.63
N ALA A 107 -0.31 14.90 -19.32
CA ALA A 107 -0.71 13.92 -18.32
C ALA A 107 -2.18 13.50 -18.49
N HIS A 108 -3.06 14.46 -18.81
CA HIS A 108 -4.47 14.20 -19.07
C HIS A 108 -4.67 13.30 -20.30
N TYR A 109 -4.01 13.60 -21.42
CA TYR A 109 -4.17 12.82 -22.65
C TYR A 109 -3.43 11.47 -22.63
N SER A 110 -2.27 11.42 -21.98
CA SER A 110 -1.45 10.20 -21.90
C SER A 110 -1.90 9.24 -20.80
N GLY A 111 -2.68 9.73 -19.82
CA GLY A 111 -2.98 8.98 -18.61
C GLY A 111 -1.79 8.84 -17.65
N ALA A 112 -0.71 9.61 -17.83
CA ALA A 112 0.50 9.57 -17.00
C ALA A 112 0.32 10.19 -15.59
N LEU A 113 -0.90 10.21 -15.07
CA LEU A 113 -1.23 10.67 -13.74
C LEU A 113 -1.07 9.52 -12.74
N GLN A 114 -0.32 9.76 -11.66
CA GLN A 114 -0.27 8.83 -10.54
C GLN A 114 -1.49 9.06 -9.63
N GLY A 115 -2.55 8.28 -9.85
CA GLY A 115 -3.82 8.41 -9.10
C GLY A 115 -3.83 7.81 -7.69
N TRP A 116 -2.73 7.22 -7.23
CA TRP A 116 -2.63 6.57 -5.93
C TRP A 116 -1.58 7.25 -5.03
N SER A 117 -1.87 7.39 -3.74
CA SER A 117 -0.88 7.78 -2.74
C SER A 117 -0.09 6.54 -2.34
N MET A 118 1.09 6.33 -2.93
CA MET A 118 1.99 5.28 -2.45
C MET A 118 2.63 5.72 -1.12
N PHE A 119 2.58 4.86 -0.11
CA PHE A 119 3.35 5.00 1.14
C PHE A 119 3.07 6.24 2.00
N ALA A 120 1.91 6.89 1.87
CA ALA A 120 1.60 8.10 2.65
C ALA A 120 1.55 7.86 4.18
N SER A 121 1.26 6.63 4.60
CA SER A 121 1.33 6.21 6.01
C SER A 121 1.63 4.71 6.03
N PRO A 122 2.91 4.31 6.11
CA PRO A 122 3.25 2.90 6.28
C PRO A 122 2.72 2.46 7.64
N GLN A 123 1.89 1.43 7.66
CA GLN A 123 1.33 0.93 8.90
C GLN A 123 2.33 -0.01 9.57
N THR A 124 2.94 0.46 10.66
CA THR A 124 3.90 -0.31 11.48
C THR A 124 3.23 -1.44 12.25
N GLU A 125 1.92 -1.33 12.51
CA GLU A 125 1.11 -2.33 13.19
C GLU A 125 -0.02 -2.86 12.28
N PRO A 126 0.29 -3.75 11.31
CA PRO A 126 -0.72 -4.36 10.44
C PRO A 126 -1.72 -5.19 11.24
N VAL A 127 -2.89 -5.36 10.64
CA VAL A 127 -4.00 -6.15 11.19
C VAL A 127 -4.02 -7.51 10.54
N TRP A 128 -4.38 -8.54 11.31
CA TRP A 128 -4.40 -9.93 10.89
C TRP A 128 -5.73 -10.56 11.28
N LEU A 129 -6.33 -11.30 10.37
CA LEU A 129 -7.60 -11.98 10.59
C LEU A 129 -7.37 -13.39 11.15
N THR A 130 -8.06 -13.70 12.24
CA THR A 130 -8.10 -15.03 12.87
C THR A 130 -9.55 -15.47 13.00
N ILE A 131 -9.84 -16.70 12.58
CA ILE A 131 -11.16 -17.31 12.71
C ILE A 131 -11.05 -18.56 13.57
N ASP A 132 -11.87 -18.60 14.62
CA ASP A 132 -12.04 -19.74 15.48
C ASP A 132 -13.47 -20.28 15.38
N VAL A 133 -13.64 -21.55 15.70
CA VAL A 133 -14.95 -22.17 15.90
C VAL A 133 -14.96 -22.93 17.22
N THR A 134 -16.14 -23.16 17.80
CA THR A 134 -16.30 -23.97 19.00
C THR A 134 -17.56 -24.83 18.90
N ASP A 135 -17.52 -26.02 19.51
CA ASP A 135 -18.66 -26.92 19.75
C ASP A 135 -19.39 -26.61 21.08
N GLY A 136 -18.90 -25.62 21.85
CA GLY A 136 -19.44 -25.23 23.15
C GLY A 136 -18.44 -25.38 24.30
N GLU A 137 -17.34 -26.12 24.10
CA GLU A 137 -16.32 -26.32 25.14
C GLU A 137 -15.17 -25.32 25.00
N ALA A 138 -14.46 -25.37 23.88
CA ALA A 138 -13.29 -24.53 23.63
C ALA A 138 -13.26 -24.02 22.19
N TYR A 139 -12.68 -22.85 21.98
CA TYR A 139 -12.42 -22.34 20.64
C TYR A 139 -11.18 -22.99 20.05
N ARG A 140 -11.33 -23.57 18.86
CA ARG A 140 -10.22 -24.02 18.02
C ARG A 140 -10.04 -23.07 16.85
N THR A 141 -8.81 -22.64 16.61
CA THR A 141 -8.46 -21.82 15.43
C THR A 141 -8.61 -22.68 14.18
N VAL A 142 -9.34 -22.20 13.18
CA VAL A 142 -9.48 -22.88 11.87
C VAL A 142 -8.79 -22.12 10.75
N TYR A 143 -8.70 -20.80 10.90
CA TYR A 143 -7.96 -19.94 10.00
C TYR A 143 -7.15 -18.91 10.79
N ARG A 144 -5.91 -18.71 10.37
CA ARG A 144 -5.08 -17.58 10.79
C ARG A 144 -4.31 -17.12 9.57
N GLU A 145 -4.37 -15.83 9.26
CA GLU A 145 -3.69 -15.28 8.09
C GLU A 145 -2.20 -15.71 8.10
N ARG A 146 -1.73 -16.21 6.95
CA ARG A 146 -0.37 -16.76 6.70
C ARG A 146 0.08 -17.91 7.61
N SER A 147 -0.81 -18.52 8.41
CA SER A 147 -0.48 -19.73 9.17
C SER A 147 -0.55 -20.96 8.29
N ALA A 148 0.54 -21.73 8.22
CA ALA A 148 0.58 -23.01 7.50
C ALA A 148 -0.43 -24.04 8.04
N GLU A 149 -0.65 -24.03 9.35
CA GLU A 149 -1.44 -25.01 10.10
C GLU A 149 -2.94 -24.67 10.11
N HIS A 150 -3.29 -23.38 10.23
CA HIS A 150 -4.67 -22.92 10.32
C HIS A 150 -5.11 -22.32 8.97
N ALA A 151 -5.49 -23.20 8.04
CA ALA A 151 -5.59 -22.88 6.61
C ALA A 151 -7.02 -22.92 6.03
N TRP A 152 -8.07 -22.94 6.86
CA TRP A 152 -9.44 -23.00 6.35
C TRP A 152 -9.74 -21.84 5.41
N MET A 153 -10.25 -22.14 4.20
CA MET A 153 -10.52 -21.17 3.14
C MET A 153 -9.30 -20.30 2.73
N ARG A 154 -8.06 -20.78 2.91
CA ARG A 154 -6.85 -20.00 2.59
C ARG A 154 -6.88 -19.45 1.16
N ARG A 155 -7.32 -20.25 0.18
CA ARG A 155 -7.34 -19.84 -1.23
C ARG A 155 -8.17 -18.57 -1.45
N GLU A 156 -9.28 -18.44 -0.74
CA GLU A 156 -10.18 -17.30 -0.80
C GLU A 156 -9.66 -16.13 0.05
N LEU A 157 -9.25 -16.39 1.29
CA LEU A 157 -8.89 -15.37 2.28
C LEU A 157 -7.52 -14.74 2.01
N ASP A 158 -6.53 -15.52 1.58
CA ASP A 158 -5.20 -15.01 1.21
C ASP A 158 -5.20 -14.38 -0.21
N HIS A 159 -6.33 -14.39 -0.91
CA HIS A 159 -6.39 -13.84 -2.25
C HIS A 159 -6.09 -12.33 -2.23
N ASN A 160 -5.29 -11.85 -3.18
CA ASN A 160 -4.81 -10.46 -3.25
C ASN A 160 -5.92 -9.39 -3.16
N ARG A 161 -7.15 -9.72 -3.60
CA ARG A 161 -8.31 -8.82 -3.50
C ARG A 161 -8.86 -8.75 -2.06
N VAL A 162 -8.86 -9.86 -1.33
CA VAL A 162 -9.31 -9.93 0.07
C VAL A 162 -8.26 -9.30 0.99
N ARG A 163 -6.97 -9.56 0.74
CA ARG A 163 -5.87 -8.94 1.49
C ARG A 163 -5.90 -7.40 1.53
N LYS A 164 -6.36 -6.76 0.44
CA LYS A 164 -6.54 -5.30 0.41
C LYS A 164 -7.69 -4.83 1.31
N LEU A 165 -8.67 -5.68 1.55
CA LEU A 165 -9.79 -5.42 2.46
C LEU A 165 -9.39 -5.66 3.91
N GLU A 166 -8.53 -6.65 4.20
CA GLU A 166 -8.04 -6.95 5.56
C GLU A 166 -7.44 -5.73 6.24
N GLY A 167 -6.58 -4.96 5.55
CA GLY A 167 -6.03 -3.71 6.07
C GLY A 167 -7.08 -2.65 6.45
N ARG A 168 -8.33 -2.78 5.96
CA ARG A 168 -9.46 -1.94 6.34
C ARG A 168 -10.24 -2.50 7.53
N LEU A 169 -10.18 -3.80 7.81
CA LEU A 169 -10.95 -4.43 8.88
C LEU A 169 -10.55 -3.93 10.27
N GLY A 170 -9.30 -3.51 10.48
CA GLY A 170 -8.90 -2.84 11.73
C GLY A 170 -9.22 -1.35 11.79
N ARG A 171 -9.99 -0.80 10.84
CA ARG A 171 -10.43 0.60 10.87
C ARG A 171 -11.92 0.63 11.20
N GLY A 172 -12.31 1.32 12.28
CA GLY A 172 -13.72 1.40 12.72
C GLY A 172 -14.69 1.94 11.67
N ALA A 173 -14.23 2.76 10.72
CA ALA A 173 -15.05 3.22 9.59
C ALA A 173 -15.57 2.10 8.67
N TYR A 174 -15.11 0.86 8.86
CA TYR A 174 -15.49 -0.32 8.05
C TYR A 174 -16.20 -1.39 8.91
N ASP A 175 -16.88 -0.98 9.98
CA ASP A 175 -17.59 -1.90 10.87
C ASP A 175 -18.61 -2.78 10.15
N ASP A 176 -19.41 -2.20 9.25
CA ASP A 176 -20.40 -2.95 8.48
C ASP A 176 -19.77 -3.94 7.49
N HIS A 177 -18.62 -3.58 6.91
CA HIS A 177 -17.87 -4.49 6.02
C HIS A 177 -17.29 -5.66 6.80
N TYR A 178 -16.80 -5.41 8.01
CA TYR A 178 -16.33 -6.48 8.89
C TYR A 178 -17.48 -7.40 9.28
N ARG A 179 -18.63 -6.86 9.70
CA ARG A 179 -19.81 -7.66 10.02
C ARG A 179 -20.25 -8.51 8.84
N GLY A 180 -20.40 -7.92 7.65
CA GLY A 180 -20.80 -8.66 6.44
C GLY A 180 -19.81 -9.76 6.04
N LEU A 181 -18.50 -9.54 6.24
CA LEU A 181 -17.49 -10.59 6.06
C LEU A 181 -17.69 -11.74 7.05
N VAL A 182 -17.86 -11.43 8.34
CA VAL A 182 -18.04 -12.46 9.37
C VAL A 182 -19.34 -13.23 9.19
N GLU A 183 -20.43 -12.57 8.80
CA GLU A 183 -21.71 -13.22 8.47
C GLU A 183 -21.55 -14.19 7.29
N TRP A 184 -20.85 -13.76 6.23
CA TRP A 184 -20.54 -14.64 5.09
C TRP A 184 -19.67 -15.83 5.50
N LEU A 185 -18.67 -15.61 6.37
CA LEU A 185 -17.84 -16.68 6.93
C LEU A 185 -18.65 -17.62 7.82
N ALA A 186 -19.58 -17.11 8.61
CA ALA A 186 -20.44 -17.91 9.48
C ALA A 186 -21.31 -18.90 8.69
N VAL A 187 -21.91 -18.46 7.58
CA VAL A 187 -22.67 -19.35 6.69
C VAL A 187 -21.79 -20.47 6.13
N ARG A 188 -20.54 -20.17 5.76
CA ARG A 188 -19.58 -21.18 5.28
C ARG A 188 -19.15 -22.14 6.41
N ALA A 189 -18.86 -21.60 7.58
CA ALA A 189 -18.44 -22.38 8.74
C ALA A 189 -19.54 -23.31 9.24
N ALA A 190 -20.81 -22.87 9.24
CA ALA A 190 -21.94 -23.72 9.62
C ALA A 190 -22.04 -24.99 8.77
N ARG A 191 -21.68 -24.89 7.48
CA ARG A 191 -21.64 -26.04 6.56
C ARG A 191 -20.39 -26.89 6.72
N ASP A 192 -19.23 -26.25 6.80
CA ASP A 192 -17.93 -26.95 6.79
C ASP A 192 -17.57 -27.54 8.18
N PHE A 193 -18.18 -27.03 9.25
CA PHE A 193 -18.00 -27.47 10.64
C PHE A 193 -19.37 -27.75 11.30
N PRO A 194 -20.03 -28.87 10.96
CA PRO A 194 -21.40 -29.17 11.40
C PRO A 194 -21.54 -29.43 12.90
N ASP A 195 -20.44 -29.61 13.64
CA ASP A 195 -20.47 -29.75 15.10
C ASP A 195 -20.24 -28.41 15.81
N ALA A 196 -19.82 -27.36 15.09
CA ALA A 196 -19.52 -26.07 15.68
C ALA A 196 -20.78 -25.23 15.93
N VAL A 197 -21.01 -24.80 17.16
CA VAL A 197 -22.15 -23.97 17.57
C VAL A 197 -21.90 -22.48 17.40
N ARG A 198 -20.64 -22.02 17.42
CA ARG A 198 -20.28 -20.61 17.24
C ARG A 198 -19.04 -20.45 16.39
N LEU A 199 -19.01 -19.36 15.62
CA LEU A 199 -17.82 -18.83 14.96
C LEU A 199 -17.39 -17.55 15.67
N ARG A 200 -16.09 -17.39 15.89
CA ARG A 200 -15.48 -16.17 16.40
C ARG A 200 -14.46 -15.66 15.40
N ALA A 201 -14.71 -14.46 14.88
CA ALA A 201 -13.75 -13.74 14.06
C ALA A 201 -13.06 -12.68 14.91
N ARG A 202 -11.73 -12.64 14.84
CA ARG A 202 -10.89 -11.70 15.58
C ARG A 202 -9.93 -11.00 14.64
N VAL A 203 -9.67 -9.73 14.94
CA VAL A 203 -8.62 -8.94 14.28
C VAL A 203 -7.54 -8.64 15.32
N GLU A 204 -6.34 -9.17 15.10
CA GLU A 204 -5.16 -8.85 15.90
C GLU A 204 -4.33 -7.79 15.19
N ARG A 205 -3.83 -6.80 15.95
CA ARG A 205 -2.73 -5.94 15.53
C ARG A 205 -1.44 -6.51 16.08
N ARG A 206 -0.42 -6.53 15.24
CA ARG A 206 0.94 -6.88 15.64
C ARG A 206 1.92 -5.94 14.99
N ARG A 207 3.04 -5.72 15.65
CA ARG A 207 4.15 -4.95 15.08
C ARG A 207 4.68 -5.67 13.84
N THR A 208 5.11 -4.90 12.84
CA THR A 208 5.90 -5.44 11.74
C THR A 208 7.30 -5.70 12.27
N PRO A 209 7.88 -6.89 12.07
CA PRO A 209 9.22 -7.19 12.57
C PRO A 209 10.22 -6.21 11.96
N GLU A 210 11.14 -5.73 12.79
CA GLU A 210 12.30 -4.98 12.31
C GLU A 210 13.25 -5.93 11.54
N PRO A 211 14.11 -5.41 10.64
CA PRO A 211 15.01 -6.24 9.84
C PRO A 211 15.94 -7.19 10.63
N PHE A 212 16.11 -6.94 11.92
CA PHE A 212 16.99 -7.69 12.83
C PHE A 212 16.24 -8.38 13.97
N ASP A 213 14.91 -8.36 13.96
CA ASP A 213 14.11 -9.08 14.95
C ASP A 213 14.10 -10.58 14.58
N ASP A 214 14.31 -11.44 15.58
CA ASP A 214 14.15 -12.89 15.39
C ASP A 214 12.66 -13.19 15.14
N ALA A 215 12.37 -13.93 14.07
CA ALA A 215 11.01 -14.23 13.60
C ALA A 215 10.09 -14.91 14.63
N GLU A 216 10.66 -15.45 15.71
CA GLU A 216 9.96 -16.15 16.78
C GLU A 216 9.45 -15.21 17.89
N THR A 217 10.09 -14.05 18.08
CA THR A 217 9.79 -13.08 19.15
C THR A 217 8.56 -12.21 18.85
N ASP A 218 8.12 -12.22 17.59
CA ASP A 218 7.25 -11.23 16.96
C ASP A 218 5.75 -11.42 17.27
N TYR A 219 5.39 -12.51 17.95
CA TYR A 219 4.00 -12.83 18.31
C TYR A 219 3.60 -12.37 19.72
N LEU A 220 4.55 -11.90 20.53
CA LEU A 220 4.33 -11.63 21.96
C LEU A 220 3.57 -10.31 22.21
N ASP A 221 3.58 -9.38 21.26
CA ASP A 221 2.92 -8.06 21.38
C ASP A 221 1.60 -7.96 20.62
N ALA A 222 0.97 -9.08 20.27
CA ALA A 222 -0.31 -9.08 19.57
C ALA A 222 -1.42 -8.48 20.46
N ARG A 223 -2.16 -7.51 19.92
CA ARG A 223 -3.29 -6.86 20.58
C ARG A 223 -4.58 -7.14 19.82
N TRP A 224 -5.56 -7.72 20.50
CA TRP A 224 -6.89 -7.92 19.93
C TRP A 224 -7.62 -6.57 19.84
N GLU A 225 -7.92 -6.14 18.62
CA GLU A 225 -8.60 -4.86 18.39
C GLU A 225 -10.12 -5.07 18.26
N ARG A 226 -10.52 -6.18 17.64
CA ARG A 226 -11.91 -6.46 17.33
C ARG A 226 -12.22 -7.94 17.50
N GLU A 227 -13.41 -8.21 17.97
CA GLU A 227 -13.97 -9.56 18.08
C GLU A 227 -15.45 -9.52 17.68
N LEU A 228 -15.87 -10.49 16.89
CA LEU A 228 -17.29 -10.73 16.62
C LEU A 228 -17.57 -12.23 16.71
N VAL A 229 -18.60 -12.57 17.48
CA VAL A 229 -19.05 -13.94 17.67
C VAL A 229 -20.42 -14.09 17.02
N VAL A 230 -20.59 -15.13 16.21
CA VAL A 230 -21.84 -15.46 15.52
C VAL A 230 -22.27 -16.87 15.91
N ASP A 231 -23.56 -17.02 16.22
CA ASP A 231 -24.18 -18.31 16.46
C ASP A 231 -24.41 -19.03 15.12
N LEU A 232 -23.88 -20.25 15.00
CA LEU A 232 -23.98 -21.06 13.79
C LEU A 232 -25.24 -21.92 13.78
N GLY A 233 -25.85 -22.19 14.94
CA GLY A 233 -27.06 -23.02 15.03
C GLY A 233 -28.25 -22.41 14.29
N ALA A 234 -28.33 -21.07 14.25
CA ALA A 234 -29.39 -20.35 13.54
C ALA A 234 -29.22 -20.29 12.01
N LEU A 235 -28.07 -20.72 11.49
CA LEU A 235 -27.71 -20.62 10.06
C LEU A 235 -27.80 -21.97 9.33
N ARG A 236 -28.28 -23.02 10.00
CA ARG A 236 -28.38 -24.39 9.50
C ARG A 236 -29.79 -24.70 9.00
#